data_AF-A0A954Y2J9-F1
#
_entry.id   AF-A0A954Y2J9-F1
#
_cell.length_a   1.000
_cell.length_b   1.000
_cell.length_c   1.000
_cell.angle_alpha   90.00
_cell.angle_beta   90.00
_cell.angle_gamma   90.00
#
_symmetry.space_group_name_H-M   'P 1'
#
loop_
_entity.id
_entity.type
_entity.pdbx_description
1 polymer ?
#
loop_
_entity_poly.entity_id
_entity_poly.type
_entity_poly.pdbx_seq_one_letter_code
_entity_poly.pdbx_strand_id
1 'polypeptide(L)'
;MKCYSLLAVVLWPLAQADSGSGLTQGEVIAYAVVALVGGVLGFGLVQVVNHLRKLDSEKEARQIIDRADIEAASRRKEAEIEAKEIALREKGRVEEEANAVRNQLHERERHLDKLEDGLTQRADQLGKQEKMVESNQRRLAEKLEDVNRRQKELDDLLDVQRQTLHKLSGLGPEEAKTQLLARLDKELSQEQGTLILKQTKAVEEVVDARAKEMMITSLQRFAASHTADSTTNTVDIPNDEMKGRIIGREGRNIRSFEKATGVDV
;
A
#
# COMPACT_ATOMS: atom_id res chain seq x y z
N MET A 1 -82.18 -8.95 66.03
CA MET A 1 -83.31 -8.08 66.45
C MET A 1 -84.71 -8.62 66.10
N LYS A 2 -84.92 -9.95 65.99
CA LYS A 2 -86.27 -10.54 65.73
C LYS A 2 -86.73 -11.60 66.76
N CYS A 3 -85.98 -11.83 67.84
CA CYS A 3 -86.37 -12.79 68.89
C CYS A 3 -87.03 -12.16 70.13
N TYR A 4 -86.95 -10.84 70.31
CA TYR A 4 -87.62 -10.17 71.44
C TYR A 4 -89.14 -10.06 71.26
N SER A 5 -89.66 -10.11 70.02
CA SER A 5 -91.10 -10.00 69.76
C SER A 5 -91.90 -11.27 70.07
N LEU A 6 -91.28 -12.44 70.05
CA LEU A 6 -91.97 -13.72 70.34
C LEU A 6 -92.11 -13.97 71.85
N LEU A 7 -91.17 -13.49 72.67
CA LEU A 7 -91.28 -13.53 74.13
C LEU A 7 -92.40 -12.62 74.66
N ALA A 8 -92.67 -11.49 74.00
CA ALA A 8 -93.74 -10.58 74.38
C ALA A 8 -95.16 -11.13 74.14
N VAL A 9 -95.34 -12.01 73.14
CA VAL A 9 -96.66 -12.62 72.83
C VAL A 9 -97.01 -13.77 73.78
N VAL A 10 -96.02 -14.48 74.30
CA VAL A 10 -96.24 -15.61 75.23
C VAL A 10 -96.47 -15.13 76.68
N LEU A 11 -95.98 -13.95 77.05
CA LEU A 11 -96.12 -13.38 78.40
C LEU A 11 -97.35 -12.47 78.59
N TRP A 12 -98.06 -12.11 77.52
CA TRP A 12 -99.24 -11.22 77.60
C TRP A 12 -100.46 -11.79 78.35
N PRO A 13 -100.75 -13.12 78.41
CA PRO A 13 -101.89 -13.62 79.18
C PRO A 13 -101.64 -13.70 80.69
N LEU A 14 -100.41 -13.50 81.17
CA LEU A 14 -100.03 -13.69 82.57
C LEU A 14 -100.23 -12.44 83.45
N ALA A 15 -100.59 -11.30 82.88
CA ALA A 15 -100.73 -10.03 83.59
C ALA A 15 -102.18 -9.65 83.96
N GLN A 16 -103.16 -10.54 83.76
CA GLN A 16 -104.59 -10.26 84.03
C GLN A 16 -105.32 -11.29 84.89
N ALA A 17 -104.60 -12.10 85.67
CA ALA A 17 -105.20 -12.92 86.72
C ALA A 17 -104.79 -12.35 88.08
N ASP A 18 -105.62 -11.46 88.64
CA ASP A 18 -105.53 -11.06 90.04
C ASP A 18 -106.83 -11.38 90.79
N SER A 19 -106.65 -11.73 92.05
CA SER A 19 -107.61 -11.96 93.14
C SER A 19 -108.45 -13.25 93.12
N GLY A 20 -108.01 -14.21 93.95
CA GLY A 20 -108.96 -15.06 94.70
C GLY A 20 -108.82 -16.57 94.64
N SER A 21 -107.65 -17.15 94.90
CA SER A 21 -107.50 -18.42 95.64
C SER A 21 -106.01 -18.68 95.90
N GLY A 22 -105.65 -19.17 97.09
CA GLY A 22 -104.26 -19.45 97.43
C GLY A 22 -103.65 -20.45 96.47
N LEU A 23 -102.44 -20.17 95.99
CA LEU A 23 -101.60 -21.10 95.25
C LEU A 23 -101.54 -22.42 96.03
N THR A 24 -102.24 -23.42 95.52
CA THR A 24 -102.27 -24.75 96.13
C THR A 24 -100.86 -25.35 96.03
N GLN A 25 -100.44 -26.22 96.98
CA GLN A 25 -99.10 -26.85 96.94
C GLN A 25 -98.79 -27.52 95.57
N GLY A 26 -99.80 -27.87 94.78
CA GLY A 26 -99.63 -28.44 93.43
C GLY A 26 -99.06 -27.48 92.38
N GLU A 27 -99.36 -26.18 92.43
CA GLU A 27 -98.91 -25.22 91.40
C GLU A 27 -97.42 -24.88 91.53
N VAL A 28 -96.92 -24.73 92.76
CA VAL A 28 -95.49 -24.49 93.03
C VAL A 28 -94.63 -25.68 92.60
N ILE A 29 -95.12 -26.90 92.81
CA ILE A 29 -94.45 -28.13 92.35
C ILE A 29 -94.42 -28.19 90.81
N ALA A 30 -95.52 -27.82 90.14
CA ALA A 30 -95.57 -27.80 88.69
C ALA A 30 -94.53 -26.83 88.08
N TYR A 31 -94.41 -25.60 88.61
CA TYR A 31 -93.41 -24.65 88.13
C TYR A 31 -91.97 -25.10 88.40
N ALA A 32 -91.70 -25.71 89.56
CA ALA A 32 -90.37 -26.25 89.87
C ALA A 32 -89.97 -27.40 88.93
N VAL A 33 -90.92 -28.28 88.57
CA VAL A 33 -90.69 -29.36 87.60
C VAL A 33 -90.44 -28.79 86.20
N VAL A 34 -91.20 -27.79 85.75
CA VAL A 34 -90.97 -27.14 84.45
C VAL A 34 -89.61 -26.43 84.39
N ALA A 35 -89.20 -25.75 85.46
CA ALA A 35 -87.88 -25.12 85.54
C ALA A 35 -86.74 -26.14 85.53
N LEU A 36 -86.91 -27.28 86.22
CA LEU A 36 -85.92 -28.35 86.25
C LEU A 36 -85.81 -29.05 84.89
N VAL A 37 -86.94 -29.36 84.26
CA VAL A 37 -86.99 -29.92 82.90
C VAL A 37 -86.40 -28.94 81.88
N GLY A 38 -86.73 -27.64 81.98
CA GLY A 38 -86.15 -26.59 81.13
C GLY A 38 -84.65 -26.43 81.33
N GLY A 39 -84.16 -26.53 82.57
CA GLY A 39 -82.72 -26.50 82.89
C GLY A 39 -81.96 -27.71 82.35
N VAL A 40 -82.52 -28.91 82.48
CA VAL A 40 -81.93 -30.16 81.95
C VAL A 40 -81.93 -30.14 80.41
N LEU A 41 -83.04 -29.74 79.78
CA LEU A 41 -83.13 -29.61 78.32
C LEU A 41 -82.20 -28.50 77.79
N GLY A 42 -82.11 -27.37 78.49
CA GLY A 42 -81.19 -26.29 78.16
C GLY A 42 -79.73 -26.72 78.27
N PHE A 43 -79.34 -27.39 79.36
CA PHE A 43 -78.00 -27.94 79.53
C PHE A 43 -77.66 -28.99 78.45
N GLY A 44 -78.61 -29.87 78.11
CA GLY A 44 -78.48 -30.82 77.02
C GLY A 44 -78.26 -30.15 75.66
N LEU A 45 -79.02 -29.10 75.34
CA LEU A 45 -78.84 -28.30 74.12
C LEU A 45 -77.48 -27.61 74.08
N VAL A 46 -77.02 -27.02 75.19
CA VAL A 46 -75.70 -26.38 75.25
C VAL A 46 -74.57 -27.42 75.08
N GLN A 47 -74.69 -28.60 75.70
CA GLN A 47 -73.74 -29.70 75.51
C GLN A 47 -73.65 -30.14 74.05
N VAL A 48 -74.79 -30.34 73.37
CA VAL A 48 -74.83 -30.73 71.95
C VAL A 48 -74.26 -29.64 71.04
N VAL A 49 -74.62 -28.37 71.26
CA VAL A 49 -74.08 -27.24 70.47
C VAL A 49 -72.56 -27.09 70.69
N ASN A 50 -72.07 -27.24 71.92
CA ASN A 50 -70.63 -27.19 72.20
C ASN A 50 -69.88 -28.37 71.57
N HIS A 51 -70.48 -29.58 71.55
CA HIS A 51 -69.91 -30.74 70.88
C HIS A 51 -69.85 -30.57 69.35
N LEU A 52 -70.92 -30.07 68.74
CA LEU A 52 -70.97 -29.76 67.30
C LEU A 52 -69.96 -28.66 66.92
N ARG A 53 -69.87 -27.57 67.71
CA ARG A 53 -68.87 -26.52 67.50
C ARG A 53 -67.44 -27.04 67.60
N LYS A 54 -67.18 -27.96 68.54
CA LYS A 54 -65.86 -28.60 68.66
C LYS A 54 -65.53 -29.43 67.42
N LEU A 55 -66.48 -30.25 66.95
CA LEU A 55 -66.31 -31.04 65.73
C LEU A 55 -66.07 -30.17 64.49
N ASP A 56 -66.79 -29.07 64.34
CA ASP A 56 -66.58 -28.15 63.22
C ASP A 56 -65.23 -27.44 63.32
N SER A 57 -64.81 -27.01 64.52
CA SER A 57 -63.46 -26.44 64.71
C SER A 57 -62.34 -27.46 64.45
N GLU A 58 -62.55 -28.73 64.81
CA GLU A 58 -61.60 -29.81 64.49
C GLU A 58 -61.56 -30.09 62.98
N LYS A 59 -62.69 -30.03 62.28
CA LYS A 59 -62.75 -30.14 60.82
C LYS A 59 -62.06 -28.97 60.13
N GLU A 60 -62.30 -27.74 60.58
CA GLU A 60 -61.63 -26.55 60.05
C GLU A 60 -60.12 -26.62 60.28
N ALA A 61 -59.68 -27.00 61.49
CA ALA A 61 -58.27 -27.20 61.80
C ALA A 61 -57.63 -28.28 60.90
N ARG A 62 -58.31 -29.41 60.68
CA ARG A 62 -57.86 -30.45 59.75
C ARG A 62 -57.78 -29.93 58.30
N GLN A 63 -58.80 -29.21 57.83
CA GLN A 63 -58.78 -28.63 56.50
C GLN A 63 -57.66 -27.61 56.31
N ILE A 64 -57.31 -26.83 57.34
CA ILE A 64 -56.18 -25.90 57.29
C ILE A 64 -54.86 -26.69 57.17
N ILE A 65 -54.69 -27.76 57.94
CA ILE A 65 -53.49 -28.63 57.85
C ILE A 65 -53.42 -29.29 56.48
N ASP A 66 -54.51 -29.88 55.99
CA ASP A 66 -54.54 -30.55 54.68
C ASP A 66 -54.23 -29.56 53.55
N ARG A 67 -54.77 -28.33 53.61
CA ARG A 67 -54.43 -27.26 52.65
C ARG A 67 -52.97 -26.85 52.76
N ALA A 68 -52.44 -26.69 53.97
CA ALA A 68 -51.04 -26.34 54.19
C ALA A 68 -50.10 -27.44 53.65
N ASP A 69 -50.47 -28.71 53.80
CA ASP A 69 -49.70 -29.85 53.27
C ASP A 69 -49.74 -29.90 51.73
N ILE A 70 -50.92 -29.65 51.12
CA ILE A 70 -51.05 -29.56 49.66
C ILE A 70 -50.24 -28.38 49.11
N GLU A 71 -50.32 -27.21 49.73
CA GLU A 71 -49.55 -26.02 49.34
C GLU A 71 -48.04 -26.26 49.51
N ALA A 72 -47.62 -26.88 50.62
CA ALA A 72 -46.22 -27.24 50.84
C ALA A 72 -45.72 -28.25 49.79
N ALA A 73 -46.54 -29.23 49.42
CA ALA A 73 -46.23 -30.19 48.37
C ALA A 73 -46.12 -29.51 46.99
N SER A 74 -47.04 -28.58 46.66
CA SER A 74 -46.98 -27.80 45.41
C SER A 74 -45.72 -26.96 45.35
N ARG A 75 -45.42 -26.19 46.40
CA ARG A 75 -44.22 -25.35 46.47
C ARG A 75 -42.92 -26.15 46.36
N ARG A 76 -42.86 -27.33 46.99
CA ARG A 76 -41.70 -28.23 46.85
C ARG A 76 -41.52 -28.69 45.41
N LYS A 77 -42.61 -29.07 44.75
CA LYS A 77 -42.59 -29.52 43.36
C LYS A 77 -42.23 -28.39 42.39
N GLU A 78 -42.77 -27.18 42.61
CA GLU A 78 -42.42 -25.97 41.87
C GLU A 78 -40.94 -25.63 42.03
N ALA A 79 -40.43 -25.61 43.27
CA ALA A 79 -39.01 -25.36 43.53
C ALA A 79 -38.10 -26.42 42.88
N GLU A 80 -38.51 -27.70 42.85
CA GLU A 80 -37.78 -28.76 42.17
C GLU A 80 -37.78 -28.58 40.64
N ILE A 81 -38.91 -28.15 40.05
CA ILE A 81 -39.02 -27.87 38.62
C ILE A 81 -38.16 -26.67 38.25
N GLU A 82 -38.23 -25.58 39.02
CA GLU A 82 -37.40 -24.38 38.81
C GLU A 82 -35.91 -24.71 38.92
N ALA A 83 -35.50 -25.50 39.93
CA ALA A 83 -34.12 -25.94 40.08
C ALA A 83 -33.66 -26.78 38.87
N LYS A 84 -34.52 -27.68 38.37
CA LYS A 84 -34.23 -28.46 37.16
C LYS A 84 -34.16 -27.59 35.91
N GLU A 85 -35.02 -26.60 35.78
CA GLU A 85 -35.02 -25.68 34.64
C GLU A 85 -33.75 -24.81 34.63
N ILE A 86 -33.35 -24.27 35.77
CA ILE A 86 -32.08 -23.53 35.92
C ILE A 86 -30.90 -24.44 35.58
N ALA A 87 -30.87 -25.67 36.11
CA ALA A 87 -29.81 -26.63 35.82
C ALA A 87 -29.73 -26.98 34.33
N LEU A 88 -30.87 -27.14 33.65
CA LEU A 88 -30.92 -27.40 32.21
C LEU A 88 -30.46 -26.19 31.39
N ARG A 89 -30.88 -24.98 31.77
CA ARG A 89 -30.45 -23.73 31.10
C ARG A 89 -28.94 -23.52 31.24
N GLU A 90 -28.40 -23.67 32.44
CA GLU A 90 -26.95 -23.56 32.68
C GLU A 90 -26.19 -24.64 31.92
N LYS A 91 -26.69 -25.88 31.88
CA LYS A 91 -26.08 -26.94 31.08
C LYS A 91 -26.06 -26.59 29.59
N GLY A 92 -27.16 -26.07 29.05
CA GLY A 92 -27.24 -25.60 27.67
C GLY A 92 -26.22 -24.49 27.37
N ARG A 93 -26.11 -23.49 28.26
CA ARG A 93 -25.13 -22.41 28.13
C ARG A 93 -23.69 -22.92 28.13
N VAL A 94 -23.36 -23.85 29.02
CA VAL A 94 -22.03 -24.47 29.08
C VAL A 94 -21.73 -25.29 27.81
N GLU A 95 -22.72 -26.02 27.28
CA GLU A 95 -22.56 -26.76 26.03
C GLU A 95 -22.35 -25.83 24.82
N GLU A 96 -23.08 -24.72 24.75
CA GLU A 96 -22.89 -23.68 23.72
C GLU A 96 -21.51 -23.03 23.81
N GLU A 97 -21.09 -22.60 25.01
CA GLU A 97 -19.76 -22.04 25.25
C GLU A 97 -18.65 -23.05 24.90
N ALA A 98 -18.80 -24.32 25.29
CA ALA A 98 -17.86 -25.37 24.95
C ALA A 98 -17.77 -25.62 23.43
N ASN A 99 -18.91 -25.59 22.73
CA ASN A 99 -18.94 -25.74 21.28
C ASN A 99 -18.32 -24.52 20.58
N ALA A 100 -18.56 -23.31 21.07
CA ALA A 100 -17.93 -22.09 20.56
C ALA A 100 -16.41 -22.14 20.72
N VAL A 101 -15.91 -22.56 21.89
CA VAL A 101 -14.47 -22.74 22.14
C VAL A 101 -13.87 -23.82 21.23
N ARG A 102 -14.55 -24.96 21.05
CA ARG A 102 -14.10 -26.01 20.11
C ARG A 102 -13.98 -25.51 18.68
N ASN A 103 -14.98 -24.75 18.21
CA ASN A 103 -14.93 -24.17 16.87
C ASN A 103 -13.78 -23.17 16.72
N GLN A 104 -13.59 -22.29 17.70
CA GLN A 104 -12.45 -21.36 17.72
C GLN A 104 -11.09 -22.07 17.73
N LEU A 105 -10.97 -23.17 18.48
CA LEU A 105 -9.75 -23.99 18.48
C LEU A 105 -9.51 -24.64 17.13
N HIS A 106 -10.53 -25.22 16.51
CA HIS A 106 -10.41 -25.81 15.17
C HIS A 106 -10.06 -24.79 14.08
N GLU A 107 -10.59 -23.57 14.17
CA GLU A 107 -10.21 -22.50 13.24
C GLU A 107 -8.74 -22.08 13.43
N ARG A 108 -8.28 -21.99 14.69
CA ARG A 108 -6.87 -21.72 15.01
C ARG A 108 -5.95 -22.83 14.54
N GLU A 109 -6.30 -24.09 14.78
CA GLU A 109 -5.56 -25.27 14.28
C GLU A 109 -5.42 -25.21 12.76
N ARG A 110 -6.53 -25.02 12.03
CA ARG A 110 -6.49 -24.89 10.56
C ARG A 110 -5.64 -23.72 10.08
N HIS A 111 -5.60 -22.62 10.83
CA HIS A 111 -4.75 -21.49 10.51
C HIS A 111 -3.26 -21.80 10.75
N LEU A 112 -2.96 -22.51 11.85
CA LEU A 112 -1.61 -22.97 12.16
C LEU A 112 -1.10 -23.99 11.14
N ASP A 113 -1.92 -24.96 10.73
CA ASP A 113 -1.57 -25.95 9.70
C ASP A 113 -1.19 -25.26 8.38
N LYS A 114 -1.97 -24.25 7.96
CA LYS A 114 -1.66 -23.46 6.75
C LYS A 114 -0.35 -22.68 6.87
N LEU A 115 -0.04 -22.17 8.05
CA LEU A 115 1.23 -21.49 8.30
C LEU A 115 2.39 -22.48 8.28
N GLU A 116 2.22 -23.66 8.87
CA GLU A 116 3.22 -24.73 8.88
C GLU A 116 3.51 -25.23 7.45
N ASP A 117 2.48 -25.48 6.65
CA ASP A 117 2.61 -25.81 5.22
C ASP A 117 3.36 -24.72 4.46
N GLY A 118 3.01 -23.45 4.69
CA GLY A 118 3.65 -22.31 4.06
C GLY A 118 5.13 -22.15 4.47
N LEU A 119 5.46 -22.43 5.73
CA LEU A 119 6.84 -22.42 6.22
C LEU A 119 7.65 -23.59 5.65
N THR A 120 7.06 -24.78 5.58
CA THR A 120 7.68 -25.97 4.99
C THR A 120 8.00 -25.75 3.51
N GLN A 121 7.05 -25.18 2.75
CA GLN A 121 7.28 -24.86 1.34
C GLN A 121 8.41 -23.83 1.16
N ARG A 122 8.50 -22.82 2.04
CA ARG A 122 9.59 -21.84 2.01
C ARG A 122 10.94 -22.48 2.36
N ALA A 123 10.97 -23.36 3.35
CA ALA A 123 12.18 -24.10 3.71
C ALA A 123 12.68 -24.96 2.54
N ASP A 124 11.78 -25.65 1.83
CA ASP A 124 12.13 -26.42 0.63
C ASP A 124 12.66 -25.53 -0.51
N GLN A 125 12.06 -24.36 -0.71
CA GLN A 125 12.53 -23.39 -1.70
C GLN A 125 13.93 -22.87 -1.36
N LEU A 126 14.16 -22.52 -0.09
CA LEU A 126 15.48 -22.10 0.39
C LEU A 126 16.51 -23.21 0.22
N GLY A 127 16.19 -24.45 0.61
CA GLY A 127 17.10 -25.58 0.42
C GLY A 127 17.44 -25.86 -1.05
N LYS A 128 16.51 -25.61 -1.99
CA LYS A 128 16.79 -25.66 -3.44
C LYS A 128 17.71 -24.53 -3.88
N GLN A 129 17.49 -23.31 -3.39
CA GLN A 129 18.34 -22.16 -3.71
C GLN A 129 19.75 -22.33 -3.16
N GLU A 130 19.90 -22.84 -1.93
CA GLU A 130 21.20 -23.14 -1.33
C GLU A 130 21.99 -24.15 -2.16
N LYS A 131 21.36 -25.27 -2.57
CA LYS A 131 21.99 -26.26 -3.45
C LYS A 131 22.40 -25.67 -4.81
N MET A 132 21.59 -24.77 -5.36
CA MET A 132 21.90 -24.09 -6.62
C MET A 132 23.09 -23.14 -6.46
N VAL A 133 23.12 -22.36 -5.37
CA VAL A 133 24.23 -21.45 -5.05
C VAL A 133 25.51 -22.24 -4.84
N GLU A 134 25.47 -23.34 -4.06
CA GLU A 134 26.62 -24.21 -3.82
C GLU A 134 27.16 -24.80 -5.14
N SER A 135 26.28 -25.31 -5.99
CA SER A 135 26.65 -25.82 -7.33
C SER A 135 27.30 -24.74 -8.20
N ASN A 136 26.75 -23.53 -8.21
CA ASN A 136 27.32 -22.41 -8.95
C ASN A 136 28.67 -21.97 -8.39
N GLN A 137 28.84 -21.96 -7.05
CA GLN A 137 30.11 -21.65 -6.41
C GLN A 137 31.19 -22.67 -6.77
N ARG A 138 30.87 -23.97 -6.74
CA ARG A 138 31.79 -25.03 -7.17
C ARG A 138 32.20 -24.87 -8.64
N ARG A 139 31.23 -24.65 -9.53
CA ARG A 139 31.50 -24.38 -10.96
C ARG A 139 32.35 -23.12 -11.18
N LEU A 140 32.14 -22.09 -10.37
CA LEU A 140 32.92 -20.85 -10.46
C LEU A 140 34.35 -21.05 -9.97
N ALA A 141 34.53 -21.80 -8.88
CA ALA A 141 35.85 -22.18 -8.38
C ALA A 141 36.64 -22.99 -9.41
N GLU A 142 36.03 -24.01 -10.01
CA GLU A 142 36.64 -24.81 -11.08
C GLU A 142 37.05 -23.93 -12.28
N LYS A 143 36.17 -23.01 -12.71
CA LYS A 143 36.48 -22.07 -13.79
C LYS A 143 37.62 -21.12 -13.44
N LEU A 144 37.67 -20.61 -12.21
CA LEU A 144 38.75 -19.74 -11.75
C LEU A 144 40.10 -20.48 -11.74
N GLU A 145 40.11 -21.73 -11.30
CA GLU A 145 41.30 -22.57 -11.34
C GLU A 145 41.76 -22.82 -12.77
N ASP A 146 40.85 -23.16 -13.67
CA ASP A 146 41.14 -23.36 -15.10
C ASP A 146 41.67 -22.09 -15.78
N VAL A 147 41.08 -20.93 -15.48
CA VAL A 147 41.54 -19.64 -16.01
C VAL A 147 42.94 -19.33 -15.49
N ASN A 148 43.19 -19.52 -14.19
CA ASN A 148 44.51 -19.30 -13.61
C ASN A 148 45.58 -20.23 -14.20
N ARG A 149 45.23 -21.49 -14.46
CA ARG A 149 46.12 -22.45 -15.12
C ARG A 149 46.45 -22.00 -16.54
N ARG A 150 45.44 -21.66 -17.34
CA ARG A 150 45.64 -21.16 -18.71
C ARG A 150 46.44 -19.86 -18.74
N GLN A 151 46.22 -18.96 -17.79
CA GLN A 151 46.99 -17.72 -17.69
C GLN A 151 48.48 -18.02 -17.48
N LYS A 152 48.82 -18.94 -16.57
CA LYS A 152 50.21 -19.37 -16.36
C LYS A 152 50.81 -20.02 -17.61
N GLU A 153 50.09 -20.93 -18.26
CA GLU A 153 50.54 -21.56 -19.51
C GLU A 153 50.80 -20.50 -20.61
N LEU A 154 49.97 -19.47 -20.67
CA LEU A 154 50.10 -18.39 -21.66
C LEU A 154 51.29 -17.47 -21.34
N ASP A 155 51.51 -17.15 -20.07
CA ASP A 155 52.67 -16.39 -19.60
C ASP A 155 53.98 -17.16 -19.88
N ASP A 156 54.02 -18.46 -19.61
CA ASP A 156 55.15 -19.33 -19.91
C ASP A 156 55.42 -19.40 -21.43
N LEU A 157 54.38 -19.54 -22.25
CA LEU A 157 54.50 -19.53 -23.71
C LEU A 157 55.03 -18.20 -24.25
N LEU A 158 54.56 -17.07 -23.70
CA LEU A 158 55.06 -15.75 -24.07
C LEU A 158 56.54 -15.59 -23.74
N ASP A 159 56.99 -16.09 -22.60
CA ASP A 159 58.40 -16.05 -22.21
C ASP A 159 59.26 -16.96 -23.10
N VAL A 160 58.78 -18.16 -23.44
CA VAL A 160 59.45 -19.03 -24.42
C VAL A 160 59.52 -18.36 -25.80
N GLN A 161 58.44 -17.72 -26.25
CA GLN A 161 58.42 -16.99 -27.52
C GLN A 161 59.43 -15.84 -27.51
N ARG A 162 59.49 -15.05 -26.44
CA ARG A 162 60.48 -13.96 -26.26
C ARG A 162 61.91 -14.51 -26.32
N GLN A 163 62.20 -15.57 -25.57
CA GLN A 163 63.52 -16.21 -25.58
C GLN A 163 63.88 -16.74 -26.98
N THR A 164 62.91 -17.31 -27.70
CA THR A 164 63.13 -17.87 -29.04
C THR A 164 63.36 -16.75 -30.06
N LEU A 165 62.63 -15.64 -29.97
CA LEU A 165 62.88 -14.44 -30.78
C LEU A 165 64.27 -13.85 -30.51
N HIS A 166 64.71 -13.79 -29.24
CA HIS A 166 66.08 -13.39 -28.90
C HIS A 166 67.12 -14.33 -29.51
N LYS A 167 66.91 -15.65 -29.44
CA LYS A 167 67.81 -16.65 -30.04
C LYS A 167 67.85 -16.58 -31.57
N LEU A 168 66.69 -16.46 -32.23
CA LEU A 168 66.58 -16.38 -33.69
C LEU A 168 67.15 -15.08 -34.26
N SER A 169 66.99 -13.97 -33.54
CA SER A 169 67.55 -12.68 -33.94
C SER A 169 69.06 -12.60 -33.73
N GLY A 170 69.66 -13.50 -32.95
CA GLY A 170 71.08 -13.49 -32.60
C GLY A 170 71.51 -12.21 -31.86
N LEU A 171 70.54 -11.41 -31.39
CA LEU A 171 70.71 -10.10 -30.80
C LEU A 171 70.24 -10.16 -29.34
N GLY A 172 71.04 -9.61 -28.43
CA GLY A 172 70.64 -9.45 -27.04
C GLY A 172 69.39 -8.55 -26.91
N PRO A 173 68.60 -8.64 -25.82
CA PRO A 173 67.41 -7.81 -25.63
C PRO A 173 67.65 -6.31 -25.79
N GLU A 174 68.78 -5.83 -25.27
CA GLU A 174 69.19 -4.43 -25.41
C GLU A 174 69.63 -4.07 -26.84
N GLU A 175 70.28 -4.99 -27.56
CA GLU A 175 70.69 -4.77 -28.95
C GLU A 175 69.49 -4.75 -29.89
N ALA A 176 68.52 -5.66 -29.69
CA ALA A 176 67.29 -5.70 -30.47
C ALA A 176 66.45 -4.43 -30.27
N LYS A 177 66.36 -3.95 -29.02
CA LYS A 177 65.70 -2.68 -28.69
C LYS A 177 66.41 -1.50 -29.35
N THR A 178 67.74 -1.45 -29.28
CA THR A 178 68.54 -0.39 -29.90
C THR A 178 68.37 -0.38 -31.42
N GLN A 179 68.38 -1.55 -32.06
CA GLN A 179 68.23 -1.68 -33.51
C GLN A 179 66.80 -1.34 -33.98
N LEU A 180 65.77 -1.69 -33.20
CA LEU A 180 64.38 -1.29 -33.46
C LEU A 180 64.21 0.24 -33.37
N LEU A 181 64.74 0.84 -32.31
CA LEU A 181 64.70 2.30 -32.14
C LEU A 181 65.46 3.02 -33.26
N ALA A 182 66.62 2.51 -33.67
CA ALA A 182 67.40 3.08 -34.78
C ALA A 182 66.68 2.98 -36.14
N ARG A 183 65.93 1.88 -36.39
CA ARG A 183 65.11 1.75 -37.60
C ARG A 183 63.93 2.72 -37.58
N LEU A 184 63.23 2.81 -36.46
CA LEU A 184 62.11 3.72 -36.27
C LEU A 184 62.55 5.19 -36.45
N ASP A 185 63.70 5.57 -35.89
CA ASP A 185 64.26 6.92 -36.04
C ASP A 185 64.58 7.26 -37.50
N LYS A 186 65.10 6.28 -38.25
CA LYS A 186 65.38 6.44 -39.69
C LYS A 186 64.11 6.58 -40.53
N GLU A 187 63.09 5.77 -40.26
CA GLU A 187 61.78 5.84 -40.93
C GLU A 187 61.10 7.19 -40.65
N LEU A 188 61.04 7.61 -39.38
CA LEU A 188 60.49 8.90 -38.98
C LEU A 188 61.22 10.07 -39.62
N SER A 189 62.56 10.02 -39.67
CA SER A 189 63.37 11.06 -40.34
C SER A 189 63.06 11.14 -41.84
N GLN A 190 62.86 10.01 -42.50
CA GLN A 190 62.53 9.96 -43.92
C GLN A 190 61.12 10.51 -44.18
N GLU A 191 60.12 10.10 -43.38
CA GLU A 191 58.75 10.62 -43.48
C GLU A 191 58.71 12.13 -43.23
N GLN A 192 59.38 12.61 -42.19
CA GLN A 192 59.52 14.04 -41.90
C GLN A 192 60.13 14.79 -43.09
N GLY A 193 61.21 14.27 -43.69
CA GLY A 193 61.82 14.86 -44.88
C GLY A 193 60.86 14.95 -46.07
N THR A 194 60.06 13.90 -46.32
CA THR A 194 59.06 13.93 -47.40
C THR A 194 57.93 14.92 -47.14
N LEU A 195 57.50 15.05 -45.88
CA LEU A 195 56.47 16.00 -45.49
C LEU A 195 56.94 17.44 -45.65
N ILE A 196 58.17 17.73 -45.20
CA ILE A 196 58.80 19.05 -45.34
C ILE A 196 58.93 19.40 -46.83
N LEU A 197 59.40 18.48 -47.67
CA LEU A 197 59.54 18.74 -49.12
C LEU A 197 58.18 19.03 -49.78
N LYS A 198 57.14 18.26 -49.43
CA LYS A 198 55.79 18.46 -49.94
C LYS A 198 55.21 19.82 -49.51
N GLN A 199 55.38 20.19 -48.25
CA GLN A 199 54.93 21.47 -47.72
C GLN A 199 55.69 22.64 -48.35
N THR A 200 57.00 22.51 -48.54
CA THR A 200 57.83 23.55 -49.16
C THR A 200 57.38 23.82 -50.60
N LYS A 201 57.14 22.77 -51.40
CA LYS A 201 56.60 22.92 -52.77
C LYS A 201 55.23 23.61 -52.79
N ALA A 202 54.34 23.23 -51.89
CA ALA A 202 53.02 23.86 -51.79
C ALA A 202 53.13 25.36 -51.42
N VAL A 203 54.07 25.71 -50.55
CA VAL A 203 54.35 27.12 -50.21
C VAL A 203 54.92 27.87 -51.41
N GLU A 204 55.86 27.28 -52.15
CA GLU A 204 56.41 27.90 -53.38
C GLU A 204 55.33 28.19 -54.42
N GLU A 205 54.41 27.25 -54.66
CA GLU A 205 53.28 27.45 -55.59
C GLU A 205 52.36 28.61 -55.16
N VAL A 206 52.05 28.70 -53.86
CA VAL A 206 51.23 29.78 -53.30
C VAL A 206 51.95 31.13 -53.41
N VAL A 207 53.25 31.16 -53.13
CA VAL A 207 54.06 32.38 -53.21
C VAL A 207 54.17 32.86 -54.66
N ASP A 208 54.42 31.97 -55.61
CA ASP A 208 54.51 32.33 -57.04
C ASP A 208 53.17 32.87 -57.58
N ALA A 209 52.06 32.22 -57.25
CA ALA A 209 50.72 32.70 -57.61
C ALA A 209 50.44 34.10 -57.03
N ARG A 210 50.78 34.31 -55.76
CA ARG A 210 50.58 35.58 -55.07
C ARG A 210 51.51 36.68 -55.58
N ALA A 211 52.75 36.35 -55.92
CA ALA A 211 53.69 37.28 -56.54
C ALA A 211 53.18 37.78 -57.90
N LYS A 212 52.65 36.87 -58.73
CA LYS A 212 52.02 37.21 -60.02
C LYS A 212 50.81 38.11 -59.82
N GLU A 213 49.94 37.81 -58.87
CA GLU A 213 48.79 38.65 -58.53
C GLU A 213 49.21 40.07 -58.10
N MET A 214 50.23 40.18 -57.25
CA MET A 214 50.79 41.48 -56.84
C MET A 214 51.39 42.27 -58.01
N MET A 215 52.09 41.60 -58.93
CA MET A 215 52.63 42.24 -60.14
C MET A 215 51.50 42.74 -61.05
N ILE A 216 50.47 41.92 -61.30
CA ILE A 216 49.30 42.31 -62.11
C ILE A 216 48.57 43.50 -61.47
N THR A 217 48.35 43.46 -60.17
CA THR A 217 47.68 44.56 -59.43
C THR A 217 48.50 45.85 -59.52
N SER A 218 49.83 45.75 -59.42
CA SER A 218 50.73 46.90 -59.57
C SER A 218 50.66 47.44 -61.00
N LEU A 219 50.74 46.58 -62.01
CA LEU A 219 50.62 46.96 -63.41
C LEU A 219 49.27 47.65 -63.70
N GLN A 220 48.15 47.10 -63.21
CA GLN A 220 46.82 47.69 -63.37
C GLN A 220 46.72 49.09 -62.75
N ARG A 221 47.37 49.32 -61.60
CA ARG A 221 47.42 50.64 -60.96
C ARG A 221 48.19 51.68 -61.78
N PHE A 222 49.31 51.29 -62.40
CA PHE A 222 50.17 52.21 -63.17
C PHE A 222 49.79 52.32 -64.66
N ALA A 223 49.06 51.35 -65.21
CA ALA A 223 48.70 51.32 -66.62
C ALA A 223 47.84 52.53 -67.02
N ALA A 224 46.88 52.93 -66.19
CA ALA A 224 46.00 54.06 -66.51
C ALA A 224 46.75 55.39 -66.56
N SER A 225 47.59 55.67 -65.57
CA SER A 225 48.38 56.91 -65.53
C SER A 225 49.41 56.95 -66.66
N HIS A 226 50.12 55.85 -66.93
CA HIS A 226 51.11 55.81 -68.00
C HIS A 226 50.48 55.95 -69.40
N THR A 227 49.31 55.34 -69.63
CA THR A 227 48.58 55.45 -70.89
C THR A 227 48.09 56.89 -71.12
N ALA A 228 47.58 57.55 -70.08
CA ALA A 228 47.19 58.95 -70.17
C ALA A 228 48.39 59.83 -70.56
N ASP A 229 49.49 59.74 -69.81
CA ASP A 229 50.71 60.53 -70.08
C ASP A 229 51.30 60.28 -71.47
N SER A 230 51.26 59.04 -71.97
CA SER A 230 51.84 58.70 -73.27
C SER A 230 50.95 59.02 -74.48
N THR A 231 49.64 59.15 -74.31
CA THR A 231 48.68 59.26 -75.43
C THR A 231 48.12 60.67 -75.58
N THR A 232 48.16 61.50 -74.54
CA THR A 232 47.74 62.90 -74.65
C THR A 232 48.92 63.79 -75.03
N ASN A 233 48.79 64.55 -76.12
CA ASN A 233 49.74 65.58 -76.48
C ASN A 233 48.99 66.90 -76.71
N THR A 234 49.44 67.98 -76.07
CA THR A 234 48.81 69.29 -76.19
C THR A 234 49.54 70.08 -77.28
N VAL A 235 48.79 70.59 -78.26
CA VAL A 235 49.32 71.43 -79.33
C VAL A 235 48.70 72.82 -79.22
N ASP A 236 49.54 73.83 -79.02
CA ASP A 236 49.10 75.23 -78.93
C ASP A 236 48.73 75.78 -80.31
N ILE A 237 47.52 76.33 -80.44
CA ILE A 237 47.05 76.97 -81.68
C ILE A 237 47.22 78.49 -81.53
N PRO A 238 48.00 79.16 -82.40
CA PRO A 238 48.44 80.54 -82.17
C PRO A 238 47.38 81.62 -82.49
N ASN A 239 46.24 81.28 -83.11
CA ASN A 239 45.14 82.22 -83.33
C ASN A 239 43.76 81.54 -83.46
N ASP A 240 42.69 82.27 -83.12
CA ASP A 240 41.31 81.75 -83.14
C ASP A 240 40.76 81.52 -84.55
N GLU A 241 41.30 82.20 -85.56
CA GLU A 241 40.92 81.97 -86.96
C GLU A 241 41.31 80.56 -87.42
N MET A 242 42.53 80.09 -87.08
CA MET A 242 42.95 78.72 -87.35
C MET A 242 42.12 77.71 -86.56
N LYS A 243 41.81 77.99 -85.29
CA LYS A 243 40.91 77.14 -84.50
C LYS A 243 39.54 76.99 -85.17
N GLY A 244 38.96 78.08 -85.67
CA GLY A 244 37.70 78.05 -86.42
C GLY A 244 37.75 77.19 -87.70
N ARG A 245 38.86 77.22 -88.42
CA ARG A 245 39.08 76.37 -89.62
C ARG A 245 39.28 74.89 -89.29
N ILE A 246 39.97 74.59 -88.18
CA ILE A 246 40.20 73.22 -87.72
C ILE A 246 38.89 72.58 -87.25
N ILE A 247 38.05 73.31 -86.50
CA ILE A 247 36.74 72.80 -86.03
C ILE A 247 35.75 72.69 -87.21
N GLY A 248 35.64 73.75 -88.02
CA GLY A 248 34.66 73.84 -89.10
C GLY A 248 33.22 74.10 -88.60
N ARG A 249 32.32 74.45 -89.53
CA ARG A 249 30.90 74.70 -89.22
C ARG A 249 30.26 73.42 -88.66
N GLU A 250 29.67 73.49 -87.47
CA GLU A 250 29.09 72.37 -86.71
C GLU A 250 30.09 71.26 -86.32
N GLY A 251 31.40 71.57 -86.30
CA GLY A 251 32.43 70.58 -85.96
C GLY A 251 32.71 69.55 -87.05
N ARG A 252 32.29 69.80 -88.30
CA ARG A 252 32.47 68.82 -89.38
C ARG A 252 33.93 68.47 -89.64
N ASN A 253 34.85 69.45 -89.63
CA ASN A 253 36.25 69.19 -89.92
C ASN A 253 36.93 68.39 -88.81
N ILE A 254 36.68 68.74 -87.55
CA ILE A 254 37.28 68.01 -86.42
C ILE A 254 36.77 66.57 -86.35
N ARG A 255 35.47 66.32 -86.55
CA ARG A 255 34.91 64.96 -86.59
C ARG A 255 35.46 64.12 -87.74
N SER A 256 35.70 64.74 -88.91
CA SER A 256 36.36 64.05 -90.03
C SER A 256 37.81 63.72 -89.71
N PHE A 257 38.52 64.61 -89.01
CA PHE A 257 39.89 64.36 -88.57
C PHE A 257 39.95 63.24 -87.53
N GLU A 258 39.13 63.30 -86.46
CA GLU A 258 38.98 62.24 -85.44
C GLU A 258 38.66 60.89 -86.10
N LYS A 259 37.72 60.85 -87.04
CA LYS A 259 37.34 59.61 -87.73
C LYS A 259 38.45 59.05 -88.63
N ALA A 260 39.25 59.91 -89.27
CA ALA A 260 40.32 59.49 -90.16
C ALA A 260 41.58 59.04 -89.39
N THR A 261 41.85 59.65 -88.23
CA THR A 261 43.08 59.42 -87.45
C THR A 261 42.87 58.56 -86.22
N GLY A 262 41.64 58.41 -85.74
CA GLY A 262 41.30 57.63 -84.55
C GLY A 262 41.69 58.29 -83.23
N VAL A 263 42.06 59.58 -83.23
CA VAL A 263 42.35 60.34 -82.01
C VAL A 263 41.10 61.06 -81.50
N ASP A 264 41.05 61.31 -80.19
CA ASP A 264 40.07 62.17 -79.51
C ASP A 264 40.73 63.54 -79.28
N VAL A 265 40.14 64.63 -79.77
CA VAL A 265 40.79 65.95 -79.91
C VAL A 265 40.07 67.04 -79.12
#